data_AF-A0A1B1BMD5-F1
#
_entry.id   AF-A0A1B1BMD5-F1
#
_cell.length_a   1.000
_cell.length_b   1.000
_cell.length_c   1.000
_cell.angle_alpha   90.00
_cell.angle_beta   90.00
_cell.angle_gamma   90.00
#
_symmetry.space_group_name_H-M   'P 1'
#
loop_
_entity.id
_entity.type
_entity.pdbx_description
1 polymer ?
#
loop_
_entity_poly.entity_id
_entity_poly.type
_entity_poly.pdbx_seq_one_letter_code
_entity_poly.pdbx_strand_id
1 'polypeptide(L)' 'MTTDGRGRVIVRDGSWGFFFLLAYIGAAIYFISISDGSFWGFILGLLQAIVWPAYATYHVLLLLGA' A
#
# COMPACT_ATOMS: atom_id res chain seq x y z
N MET A 1 -42.36 -27.56 9.71
CA MET A 1 -40.90 -27.70 9.88
C MET A 1 -40.23 -26.75 8.91
N THR A 2 -39.87 -25.56 9.37
CA THR A 2 -39.13 -24.57 8.58
C THR A 2 -37.65 -24.79 8.81
N THR A 3 -36.94 -25.30 7.81
CA THR A 3 -35.48 -25.40 7.84
C THR A 3 -34.88 -24.02 7.60
N ASP A 4 -34.26 -23.45 8.63
CA ASP A 4 -33.43 -22.24 8.52
C ASP A 4 -32.20 -22.55 7.65
N GLY A 5 -32.29 -22.27 6.36
CA GLY A 5 -31.18 -22.33 5.41
C GLY A 5 -30.23 -21.14 5.59
N ARG A 6 -29.53 -21.06 6.73
CA ARG A 6 -28.48 -20.05 6.93
C ARG A 6 -27.28 -20.36 6.03
N GLY A 7 -27.34 -19.91 4.78
CA GLY A 7 -26.19 -19.91 3.88
C GLY A 7 -25.04 -19.17 4.55
N ARG A 8 -23.88 -19.81 4.69
CA ARG A 8 -22.67 -19.13 5.17
C ARG A 8 -22.37 -18.00 4.18
N VAL A 9 -22.42 -16.76 4.66
CA VAL A 9 -21.87 -15.62 3.93
C VAL A 9 -20.36 -15.80 3.92
N ILE A 10 -19.82 -16.25 2.78
CA ILE A 10 -18.39 -16.34 2.56
C ILE A 10 -17.94 -14.94 2.16
N VAL A 11 -17.39 -14.20 3.11
CA VAL A 11 -16.82 -12.88 2.85
C VAL A 11 -15.52 -13.09 2.08
N ARG A 12 -15.53 -12.80 0.77
CA ARG A 12 -14.38 -12.86 -0.13
C ARG A 12 -13.62 -11.52 -0.14
N ASP A 13 -13.44 -10.92 1.03
CA ASP A 13 -12.72 -9.66 1.12
C ASP A 13 -11.22 -9.90 1.17
N GLY A 14 -10.48 -9.15 0.35
CA GLY A 14 -9.15 -8.71 0.76
C GLY A 14 -7.93 -9.43 0.19
N SER A 15 -8.01 -10.20 -0.89
CA SER A 15 -6.77 -10.76 -1.49
C SER A 15 -5.79 -9.64 -1.90
N TRP A 16 -6.30 -8.52 -2.43
CA TRP A 16 -5.51 -7.34 -2.79
C TRP A 16 -5.02 -6.51 -1.61
N GLY A 17 -5.70 -6.57 -0.45
CA GLY A 17 -5.33 -5.78 0.73
C GLY A 17 -3.93 -6.13 1.27
N PHE A 18 -3.58 -7.41 1.21
CA PHE A 18 -2.24 -7.88 1.59
C PHE A 18 -1.15 -7.30 0.68
N PHE A 19 -1.40 -7.23 -0.63
CA PHE A 19 -0.44 -6.66 -1.57
C PHE A 19 -0.25 -5.16 -1.37
N PHE A 20 -1.34 -4.41 -1.10
CA PHE A 20 -1.24 -2.99 -0.78
C PHE A 20 -0.47 -2.73 0.52
N LEU A 21 -0.70 -3.57 1.55
CA LEU A 21 0.07 -3.50 2.80
C LEU A 21 1.56 -3.76 2.54
N LEU A 22 1.88 -4.81 1.79
CA LEU A 22 3.26 -5.16 1.46
C LEU A 22 3.95 -4.06 0.63
N ALA A 23 3.23 -3.46 -0.33
CA ALA A 23 3.73 -2.36 -1.14
C ALA A 23 4.02 -1.12 -0.29
N TYR A 24 3.14 -0.81 0.67
CA TYR A 24 3.36 0.26 1.64
C TYR A 24 4.60 -0.01 2.53
N ILE A 25 4.74 -1.23 3.04
CA ILE A 25 5.91 -1.63 3.84
C ILE A 25 7.20 -1.51 3.01
N GLY A 26 7.18 -1.97 1.76
CA GLY A 26 8.32 -1.84 0.84
C GLY A 26 8.71 -0.38 0.60
N ALA A 27 7.73 0.49 0.35
CA ALA A 27 7.96 1.93 0.20
C ALA A 27 8.54 2.54 1.49
N ALA A 28 8.00 2.19 2.66
CA ALA A 28 8.50 2.67 3.95
C ALA A 28 9.97 2.28 4.16
N ILE A 29 10.33 1.02 3.95
CA ILE A 29 11.71 0.55 4.09
C ILE A 29 12.64 1.27 3.11
N TYR A 30 12.23 1.44 1.85
CA TYR A 30 13.04 2.12 0.82
C TYR A 30 13.32 3.59 1.18
N PHE A 31 12.30 4.35 1.57
CA PHE A 31 12.49 5.77 1.90
C PHE A 31 13.23 5.95 3.22
N ILE A 32 13.03 5.06 4.20
CA ILE A 32 13.80 5.09 5.46
C ILE A 32 15.28 4.74 5.24
N SER A 33 15.60 3.77 4.37
CA SER A 33 17.00 3.37 4.11
C SER A 33 17.78 4.41 3.32
N ILE A 34 17.10 5.25 2.53
CA ILE A 34 17.67 6.41 1.83
C ILE A 34 17.90 7.59 2.78
N SER A 35 17.12 7.70 3.85
CA SER A 35 17.28 8.78 4.83
C SER A 35 18.57 8.60 5.64
N ASP A 36 19.29 9.70 5.90
CA ASP A 36 20.58 9.78 6.60
C ASP A 36 20.60 9.27 8.07
N GLY A 37 19.63 8.44 8.49
CA GLY A 37 19.52 7.90 9.85
C GLY A 37 19.07 8.92 10.90
N SER A 38 18.70 10.14 10.48
CA SER A 38 18.19 11.18 11.38
C SER A 38 16.71 10.98 11.73
N PHE A 39 16.28 11.43 12.91
CA PHE A 39 14.88 11.36 13.35
C PHE A 39 13.91 12.03 12.37
N TRP A 40 14.29 13.18 11.81
CA TRP A 40 13.52 13.87 10.78
C TRP A 40 13.52 13.10 9.45
N GLY A 41 14.63 12.47 9.08
CA GLY A 41 14.70 11.59 7.90
C GLY A 41 13.76 10.40 8.00
N PHE A 42 13.54 9.84 9.20
CA PHE A 42 12.55 8.79 9.42
C PHE A 42 11.11 9.29 9.20
N ILE A 43 10.75 10.45 9.79
CA ILE A 43 9.42 11.06 9.63
C ILE A 43 9.15 11.40 8.16
N LEU A 44 10.12 12.01 7.49
CA LEU A 44 10.04 12.35 6.07
C LEU A 44 9.93 11.09 5.20
N GLY A 45 10.67 10.03 5.52
CA GLY A 45 10.58 8.75 4.82
C GLY A 45 9.20 8.12 4.94
N LEU A 46 8.58 8.18 6.12
CA LEU A 46 7.22 7.68 6.33
C LEU A 46 6.17 8.50 5.56
N LEU A 47 6.32 9.84 5.54
CA LEU A 47 5.47 10.72 4.74
C LEU A 47 5.60 10.41 3.24
N GLN A 48 6.82 10.24 2.76
CA GLN A 48 7.09 9.89 1.36
C GLN A 48 6.53 8.50 0.99
N ALA A 49 6.56 7.55 1.93
CA ALA A 49 5.93 6.25 1.82
C ALA A 49 4.39 6.27 1.87
N ILE A 50 3.73 7.41 2.14
CA ILE A 50 2.29 7.58 1.93
C ILE A 50 2.03 8.14 0.53
N VAL A 51 2.90 9.02 0.06
CA VAL A 51 2.78 9.71 -1.24
C VAL A 51 3.27 8.84 -2.42
N TRP A 52 3.96 7.73 -2.15
CA TRP A 52 4.52 6.84 -3.17
C TRP A 52 3.57 6.40 -4.30
N PRO A 53 2.25 6.15 -4.11
CA PRO A 53 1.39 5.72 -5.21
C PRO A 53 1.17 6.84 -6.23
N ALA A 54 1.20 8.11 -5.78
CA ALA A 54 1.12 9.27 -6.66
C ALA A 54 2.39 9.38 -7.52
N TYR A 55 3.57 9.20 -6.91
CA TYR A 55 4.83 9.14 -7.65
C TYR A 55 4.86 7.98 -8.65
N ALA A 56 4.43 6.78 -8.25
CA ALA A 56 4.35 5.62 -9.12
C ALA A 56 3.43 5.89 -10.32
N THR A 57 2.24 6.46 -10.09
CA THR A 57 1.29 6.80 -11.15
C THR A 57 1.85 7.88 -12.08
N TYR A 58 2.46 8.93 -11.54
CA TYR A 58 3.08 9.99 -12.33
C TYR A 58 4.17 9.43 -13.26
N HIS A 59 5.06 8.59 -12.74
CA HIS A 59 6.13 8.00 -13.56
C HIS A 59 5.58 7.01 -14.59
N VAL A 60 4.53 6.24 -14.26
CA VAL A 60 3.85 5.36 -15.23
C VAL A 60 3.24 6.18 -16.37
N LEU A 61 2.55 7.27 -16.06
CA LEU A 61 1.98 8.15 -17.09
C LEU A 61 3.06 8.77 -17.97
N LEU A 62 4.18 9.22 -17.38
CA LEU A 62 5.34 9.72 -18.12
C LEU A 62 5.92 8.66 -19.05
N LEU A 63 6.08 7.42 -18.57
CA LEU A 63 6.56 6.29 -19.38
C LEU A 63 5.60 5.93 -20.52
N LEU A 64 4.30 6.15 -20.32
CA LEU A 64 3.26 5.97 -21.35
C LEU A 64 3.19 7.14 -22.34
N GLY A 65 3.98 8.21 -22.15
CA GLY A 65 4.08 9.33 -23.08
C GLY A 65 3.02 10.42 -22.89
N ALA A 66 2.49 10.57 -21.67
CA ALA A 66 1.61 11.68 -21.29
C ALA A 66 2.34 13.03 -21.27
#